data_AF-A0A2W6HZU4-F1
#
_entry.id   AF-A0A2W6HZU4-F1
#
_cell.length_a   1.000
_cell.length_b   1.000
_cell.length_c   1.000
_cell.angle_alpha   90.00
_cell.angle_beta   90.00
_cell.angle_gamma   90.00
#
_symmetry.space_group_name_H-M   'P 1'
#
loop_
_entity.id
_entity.type
_entity.pdbx_description
1 polymer ?
#
loop_
_entity_poly.entity_id
_entity_poly.type
_entity_poly.pdbx_seq_one_letter_code
_entity_poly.pdbx_strand_id
1 'polypeptide(L)'
;MKAGFRQSMSWLHTWCGLTSGWLLCAIFLTGTLSVFREPITRWMEAGPVPASSPAMDSGAQAARAQQWLATHAADARAWQIRWPAQQGWPLELSWEEGDGIAHERWVDASTGMPQPPPRLRETEGGRHFMSFHYTLHGGMAGYWLVGWITACMLLALVSGVVVHKRIFKDFFTFRPGKGQRSWLDAHNLSAVLTLPFLFMIGYTGLAFFYSSYLPWPVHATYGDADGAYARYEAELAPAQPVPPAILVSTARLPDLPQLLARAQAISGQSPAQIIIQTPGTVHSVVEVVGRKPVEGADRRLLTEASRITFDAASGTLLQQHASHPHGVGAAQVHESIEALHKADFGGWPMKWLYFISGLLGTAMIAIGTLLFSIKRRKRSEHEFGAPTTGIYRWMEAFNVVSLAGIALASIVYFHANRLLPLAMTDRSGWEIRIFLLAWAVSLLHALWRPPRRAWIEQLWLAAVLCLALPLVNLATTGQHLVMYLQRGAWQQAGVELTALAFGLVLARMAVMLQRRWPQVQEAPRNAKPVEGRGAGYRWQVAGRVLAASAGGYAFTAATATALALGLPALTDVRPAVSVLASSLLGFVLLVAVGVGVFSARSMGRAWLALAVGGGFMALCIALLRSGSM
;
A
#
# COMPACT_ATOMS: atom_id res chain seq x y z
N MET A 1 -4.45 -29.27 28.11
CA MET A 1 -5.59 -28.46 28.62
C MET A 1 -6.69 -28.41 27.57
N LYS A 2 -7.92 -28.84 27.86
CA LYS A 2 -9.08 -28.57 26.99
C LYS A 2 -9.49 -27.11 27.19
N ALA A 3 -8.73 -26.19 26.62
CA ALA A 3 -9.08 -24.78 26.61
C ALA A 3 -10.42 -24.61 25.87
N GLY A 4 -11.37 -23.88 26.45
CA GLY A 4 -12.61 -23.54 25.75
C GLY A 4 -12.31 -22.67 24.53
N PHE A 5 -13.20 -22.66 23.53
CA PHE A 5 -13.03 -21.92 22.27
C PHE A 5 -12.52 -20.49 22.46
N ARG A 6 -13.12 -19.75 23.41
CA ARG A 6 -12.71 -18.38 23.74
C ARG A 6 -11.29 -18.27 24.29
N GLN A 7 -10.82 -19.26 25.05
CA GLN A 7 -9.46 -19.27 25.57
C GLN A 7 -8.45 -19.56 24.46
N SER A 8 -8.77 -20.45 23.51
CA SER A 8 -7.99 -20.63 22.29
C SER A 8 -7.92 -19.35 21.46
N MET A 9 -9.04 -18.63 21.28
CA MET A 9 -9.05 -17.36 20.56
C MET A 9 -8.29 -16.25 21.29
N SER A 10 -8.34 -16.22 22.62
CA SER A 10 -7.51 -15.29 23.40
C SER A 10 -6.02 -15.56 23.24
N TRP A 11 -5.62 -16.84 23.19
CA TRP A 11 -4.24 -17.22 22.87
C TRP A 11 -3.87 -16.75 21.46
N LEU A 12 -4.71 -17.07 20.47
CA LEU A 12 -4.46 -16.72 19.07
C LEU A 12 -4.33 -15.20 18.88
N HIS A 13 -5.28 -14.41 19.41
CA HIS A 13 -5.25 -12.95 19.38
C HIS A 13 -3.96 -12.40 20.00
N THR A 14 -3.58 -12.90 21.18
CA THR A 14 -2.37 -12.44 21.89
C THR A 14 -1.11 -12.69 21.08
N TRP A 15 -0.95 -13.91 20.55
CA TRP A 15 0.29 -14.29 19.88
C TRP A 15 0.36 -13.78 18.46
N CYS A 16 -0.70 -13.89 17.65
CA CYS A 16 -0.75 -13.28 16.33
C CYS A 16 -0.54 -11.77 16.44
N GLY A 17 -1.23 -11.10 17.37
CA GLY A 17 -1.09 -9.66 17.59
C GLY A 17 0.32 -9.26 18.07
N LEU A 18 0.96 -10.04 18.94
CA LEU A 18 2.31 -9.72 19.42
C LEU A 18 3.39 -9.98 18.37
N THR A 19 3.36 -11.12 17.70
CA THR A 19 4.41 -11.50 16.72
C THR A 19 4.37 -10.62 15.48
N SER A 20 3.17 -10.23 15.04
CA SER A 20 2.99 -9.33 13.89
C SER A 20 3.05 -7.86 14.30
N GLY A 21 2.70 -7.51 15.54
CA GLY A 21 2.43 -6.14 15.98
C GLY A 21 3.56 -5.14 15.74
N TRP A 22 4.82 -5.52 15.98
CA TRP A 22 5.95 -4.59 15.80
C TRP A 22 6.15 -4.20 14.34
N LEU A 23 6.09 -5.15 13.41
CA LEU A 23 6.19 -4.87 11.99
C LEU A 23 4.88 -4.26 11.46
N LEU A 24 3.72 -4.67 11.98
CA LEU A 24 2.45 -4.04 11.64
C LEU A 24 2.43 -2.54 11.98
N CYS A 25 3.03 -2.10 13.09
CA CYS A 25 3.15 -0.66 13.36
C CYS A 25 3.92 0.06 12.24
N ALA A 26 5.01 -0.54 11.74
CA ALA A 26 5.80 0.05 10.66
C ALA A 26 5.04 0.03 9.32
N ILE A 27 4.37 -1.09 9.01
CA ILE A 27 3.52 -1.25 7.82
C ILE A 27 2.36 -0.24 7.86
N PHE A 28 1.64 -0.13 8.98
CA PHE A 28 0.53 0.82 9.11
C PHE A 28 0.99 2.27 9.02
N LEU A 29 2.08 2.65 9.68
CA LEU A 29 2.57 4.03 9.61
C LEU A 29 3.01 4.39 8.20
N THR A 30 3.76 3.52 7.52
CA THR A 30 4.21 3.77 6.14
C THR A 30 3.05 3.69 5.13
N GLY A 31 2.08 2.79 5.33
CA GLY A 31 0.84 2.77 4.58
C GLY A 31 0.04 4.07 4.73
N THR A 32 -0.08 4.56 5.97
CA THR A 32 -0.71 5.84 6.30
C THR A 32 -0.04 7.01 5.57
N LEU A 33 1.29 7.03 5.51
CA LEU A 33 2.04 8.04 4.74
C LEU A 33 1.86 7.88 3.23
N SER A 34 1.76 6.65 2.72
CA SER A 34 1.59 6.37 1.29
C SER A 34 0.25 6.85 0.71
N VAL A 35 -0.78 7.04 1.54
CA VAL A 35 -2.03 7.73 1.13
C VAL A 35 -1.74 9.15 0.61
N PHE A 36 -0.66 9.78 1.08
CA PHE A 36 -0.17 11.07 0.59
C PHE A 36 1.08 10.94 -0.27
N ARG A 37 1.22 9.83 -1.01
CA ARG A 37 2.37 9.58 -1.90
C ARG A 37 2.65 10.76 -2.82
N GLU A 38 1.65 11.24 -3.54
CA GLU A 38 1.83 12.36 -4.49
C GLU A 38 2.24 13.67 -3.79
N PRO A 39 1.53 14.16 -2.75
CA PRO A 39 1.97 15.35 -2.00
C PRO A 39 3.39 15.25 -1.45
N ILE A 40 3.76 14.09 -0.91
CA ILE A 40 5.13 13.84 -0.41
C ILE A 40 6.12 13.87 -1.56
N THR A 41 5.86 13.16 -2.65
CA THR A 41 6.73 13.14 -3.84
C THR A 41 6.92 14.55 -4.39
N ARG A 42 5.85 15.32 -4.59
CA ARG A 42 5.94 16.70 -5.10
C ARG A 42 6.72 17.62 -4.17
N TRP A 43 6.58 17.48 -2.86
CA TRP A 43 7.41 18.23 -1.91
C TRP A 43 8.88 17.80 -2.01
N MET A 44 9.16 16.50 -2.12
CA MET A 44 10.53 15.97 -2.18
C MET A 44 11.25 16.26 -3.49
N GLU A 45 10.54 16.31 -4.62
CA GLU A 45 11.06 16.67 -5.94
C GLU A 45 11.30 18.18 -6.09
N ALA A 46 10.63 19.00 -5.26
CA ALA A 46 10.63 20.45 -5.38
C ALA A 46 12.06 21.02 -5.51
N GLY A 47 12.33 21.62 -6.67
CA GLY A 47 13.53 22.40 -6.98
C GLY A 47 13.28 23.91 -6.92
N PRO A 48 14.22 24.75 -7.34
CA PRO A 48 13.98 26.19 -7.49
C PRO A 48 12.74 26.47 -8.36
N VAL A 49 11.97 27.49 -7.98
CA VAL A 49 10.69 27.81 -8.61
C VAL A 49 10.93 28.24 -10.07
N PRO A 50 10.29 27.62 -11.08
CA PRO A 50 10.40 28.08 -12.45
C PRO A 50 9.79 29.48 -12.61
N ALA A 51 10.29 30.26 -13.57
CA ALA A 51 9.65 31.51 -13.94
C ALA A 51 8.20 31.25 -14.37
N SER A 52 7.27 32.12 -13.98
CA SER A 52 5.86 31.98 -14.34
C SER A 52 5.67 32.15 -15.84
N SER A 53 5.40 31.06 -16.56
CA SER A 53 4.94 31.14 -17.95
C SER A 53 3.44 31.46 -17.99
N PRO A 54 2.98 32.30 -18.93
CA PRO A 54 1.56 32.59 -19.09
C PRO A 54 0.77 31.30 -19.39
N ALA A 55 -0.43 31.18 -18.80
CA ALA A 55 -1.31 30.05 -19.03
C ALA A 55 -1.75 30.03 -20.50
N MET A 56 -1.26 29.05 -21.26
CA MET A 56 -1.68 28.79 -22.64
C MET A 56 -2.67 27.63 -22.71
N ASP A 57 -3.58 27.68 -23.68
CA ASP A 57 -4.51 26.61 -23.99
C ASP A 57 -3.79 25.30 -24.38
N SER A 58 -4.29 24.15 -23.93
CA SER A 58 -3.71 22.83 -24.19
C SER A 58 -3.69 22.47 -25.68
N GLY A 59 -4.68 22.95 -26.46
CA GLY A 59 -4.70 22.76 -27.91
C GLY A 59 -3.53 23.48 -28.59
N ALA A 60 -3.30 24.75 -28.24
CA ALA A 60 -2.18 25.53 -28.77
C ALA A 60 -0.82 24.90 -28.41
N GLN A 61 -0.69 24.35 -27.20
CA GLN A 61 0.49 23.59 -26.77
C GLN A 61 0.71 22.33 -27.63
N ALA A 62 -0.35 21.56 -27.88
CA ALA A 62 -0.27 20.34 -28.69
C ALA A 62 0.10 20.64 -30.15
N ALA A 63 -0.46 21.68 -30.75
CA ALA A 63 -0.14 22.07 -32.12
C ALA A 63 1.35 22.41 -32.29
N ARG A 64 1.95 23.12 -31.32
CA ARG A 64 3.38 23.44 -31.35
C ARG A 64 4.26 22.23 -31.12
N ALA A 65 3.89 21.38 -30.16
CA ALA A 65 4.58 20.11 -29.92
C ALA A 65 4.56 19.22 -31.18
N GLN A 66 3.42 19.13 -31.86
CA GLN A 66 3.29 18.43 -33.13
C GLN A 66 4.19 19.03 -34.22
N GLN A 67 4.25 20.36 -34.34
CA GLN A 67 5.13 21.01 -35.32
C GLN A 67 6.61 20.70 -35.04
N TRP A 68 7.02 20.70 -33.77
CA TRP A 68 8.37 20.34 -33.37
C TRP A 68 8.69 18.89 -33.74
N LEU A 69 7.79 17.95 -33.41
CA LEU A 69 7.93 16.52 -33.70
C LEU A 69 7.92 16.24 -35.21
N ALA A 70 7.07 16.91 -35.98
CA ALA A 70 7.04 16.80 -37.44
C ALA A 70 8.35 17.27 -38.10
N THR A 71 9.07 18.21 -37.47
CA THR A 71 10.34 18.72 -37.99
C THR A 71 11.53 17.83 -37.62
N HIS A 72 11.51 17.21 -36.44
CA HIS A 72 12.67 16.50 -35.87
C HIS A 72 12.52 14.96 -35.85
N ALA A 73 11.31 14.44 -36.02
CA ALA A 73 10.97 13.03 -35.85
C ALA A 73 9.90 12.58 -36.86
N ALA A 74 9.93 13.10 -38.09
CA ALA A 74 8.94 12.81 -39.14
C ALA A 74 8.79 11.29 -39.42
N ASP A 75 9.90 10.56 -39.38
CA ASP A 75 9.96 9.12 -39.72
C ASP A 75 9.75 8.20 -38.49
N ALA A 76 9.38 8.76 -37.34
CA ALA A 76 9.14 7.99 -36.12
C ALA A 76 7.88 7.11 -36.22
N ARG A 77 7.91 5.94 -35.57
CA ARG A 77 6.76 5.02 -35.47
C ARG A 77 5.67 5.53 -34.55
N ALA A 78 6.05 6.26 -33.51
CA ALA A 78 5.12 6.85 -32.57
C ALA A 78 5.62 8.19 -32.06
N TRP A 79 4.70 9.13 -31.85
CA TRP A 79 4.93 10.36 -31.12
C TRP A 79 4.13 10.35 -29.83
N GLN A 80 4.69 10.94 -28.79
CA GLN A 80 4.02 11.13 -27.52
C GLN A 80 4.25 12.55 -27.01
N ILE A 81 3.16 13.18 -26.57
CA ILE A 81 3.15 14.52 -25.98
C ILE A 81 2.56 14.39 -24.58
N ARG A 82 3.34 14.67 -23.54
CA ARG A 82 2.90 14.57 -22.13
C ARG A 82 2.85 15.96 -21.50
N TRP A 83 1.71 16.28 -20.89
CA TRP A 83 1.55 17.52 -20.13
C TRP A 83 2.14 17.36 -18.74
N PRO A 84 2.80 18.41 -18.21
CA PRO A 84 3.31 18.35 -16.85
C PRO A 84 2.18 18.27 -15.83
N ALA A 85 2.46 17.62 -14.70
CA ALA A 85 1.55 17.61 -13.55
C ALA A 85 1.39 19.00 -12.92
N GLN A 86 2.44 19.83 -13.00
CA GLN A 86 2.49 21.19 -12.46
C GLN A 86 2.45 22.24 -13.56
N GLN A 87 1.66 23.30 -13.37
CA GLN A 87 1.67 24.44 -14.28
C GLN A 87 3.05 25.13 -14.30
N GLY A 88 3.47 25.60 -15.46
CA GLY A 88 4.75 26.28 -15.66
C GLY A 88 5.96 25.36 -15.88
N TRP A 89 5.76 24.04 -15.91
CA TRP A 89 6.80 23.09 -16.29
C TRP A 89 6.82 22.82 -17.81
N PRO A 90 7.93 22.33 -18.37
CA PRO A 90 7.99 21.90 -19.77
C PRO A 90 6.95 20.81 -20.10
N LEU A 91 6.55 20.79 -21.38
CA LEU A 91 5.99 19.60 -22.00
C LEU A 91 7.12 18.59 -22.25
N GLU A 92 6.84 17.32 -22.03
CA GLU A 92 7.73 16.22 -22.39
C GLU A 92 7.25 15.65 -23.73
N LEU A 93 8.13 15.70 -24.72
CA LEU A 93 7.95 15.10 -26.04
C LEU A 93 8.80 13.83 -26.09
N SER A 94 8.23 12.73 -26.52
CA SER A 94 8.98 11.52 -26.82
C SER A 94 8.58 10.92 -28.16
N TRP A 95 9.51 10.24 -28.81
CA TRP A 95 9.26 9.55 -30.06
C TRP A 95 10.04 8.25 -30.11
N GLU A 96 9.50 7.27 -30.83
CA GLU A 96 10.13 5.96 -31.03
C GLU A 96 10.48 5.79 -32.50
N GLU A 97 11.75 5.51 -32.79
CA GLU A 97 12.24 5.28 -34.14
C GLU A 97 11.94 3.85 -34.64
N GLY A 98 12.24 3.58 -35.91
CA GLY A 98 11.94 2.28 -36.54
C GLY A 98 12.64 1.07 -35.90
N ASP A 99 13.71 1.31 -35.15
CA ASP A 99 14.51 0.33 -34.40
C ASP A 99 14.02 0.08 -32.97
N GLY A 100 12.99 0.81 -32.52
CA GLY A 100 12.43 0.73 -31.16
C GLY A 100 13.16 1.58 -30.12
N ILE A 101 14.13 2.42 -30.52
CA ILE A 101 14.79 3.35 -29.60
C ILE A 101 13.86 4.54 -29.34
N ALA A 102 13.59 4.78 -28.06
CA ALA A 102 12.82 5.93 -27.60
C ALA A 102 13.74 7.11 -27.29
N HIS A 103 13.38 8.28 -27.81
CA HIS A 103 14.03 9.55 -27.55
C HIS A 103 13.08 10.48 -26.79
N GLU A 104 13.64 11.38 -25.99
CA GLU A 104 12.87 12.35 -25.21
C GLU A 104 13.45 13.76 -25.31
N ARG A 105 12.55 14.75 -25.23
CA ARG A 105 12.89 16.18 -25.25
C ARG A 105 11.90 16.99 -24.43
N TRP A 106 12.40 17.93 -23.66
CA TRP A 106 11.56 18.92 -22.97
C TRP A 106 11.47 20.20 -23.78
N VAL A 107 10.26 20.72 -23.91
CA VAL A 107 9.99 21.99 -24.58
C VAL A 107 9.19 22.90 -23.67
N ASP A 108 9.45 24.19 -23.75
CA ASP A 108 8.65 25.18 -23.05
C ASP A 108 7.23 25.20 -23.62
N ALA A 109 6.23 25.03 -22.74
CA ALA A 109 4.83 24.94 -23.14
C ALA A 109 4.33 26.21 -23.86
N SER A 110 4.94 27.36 -23.56
CA SER A 110 4.52 28.66 -24.08
C SER A 110 5.26 29.12 -25.35
N THR A 111 6.32 28.44 -25.76
CA THR A 111 7.12 28.80 -26.94
C THR A 111 7.36 27.62 -27.87
N GLY A 112 7.24 26.38 -27.38
CA GLY A 112 7.62 25.16 -28.11
C GLY A 112 9.13 24.97 -28.25
N MET A 113 9.94 25.86 -27.64
CA MET A 113 11.39 25.81 -27.75
C MET A 113 11.99 24.77 -26.79
N PRO A 114 13.04 24.05 -27.21
CA PRO A 114 13.75 23.13 -26.32
C PRO A 114 14.23 23.83 -25.05
N GLN A 115 13.99 23.19 -23.90
CA GLN A 115 14.54 23.61 -22.62
C GLN A 115 15.08 22.41 -21.84
N PRO A 116 15.96 22.62 -20.85
CA PRO A 116 16.40 21.54 -19.97
C PRO A 116 15.21 20.88 -19.27
N PRO A 117 15.33 19.60 -18.88
CA PRO A 117 14.34 18.98 -18.01
C PRO A 117 14.16 19.81 -16.72
N PRO A 118 12.99 19.72 -16.06
CA PRO A 118 12.81 20.37 -14.78
C PRO A 118 13.91 19.92 -13.81
N ARG A 119 14.54 20.87 -13.09
CA ARG A 119 15.56 20.53 -12.08
C ARG A 119 14.90 19.92 -10.85
N LEU A 120 14.58 18.63 -10.93
CA LEU A 120 13.99 17.87 -9.84
C LEU A 120 15.08 17.15 -9.06
N ARG A 121 14.83 17.01 -7.76
CA ARG A 121 15.56 16.04 -6.95
C ARG A 121 15.11 14.65 -7.40
N GLU A 122 16.03 13.85 -7.95
CA GLU A 122 15.77 12.44 -8.21
C GLU A 122 15.50 11.72 -6.89
N THR A 123 14.26 11.28 -6.66
CA THR A 123 13.81 10.76 -5.37
C THR A 123 12.75 9.69 -5.56
N GLU A 124 12.69 8.74 -4.62
CA GLU A 124 11.55 7.85 -4.49
C GLU A 124 10.32 8.57 -3.95
N GLY A 125 10.48 9.75 -3.34
CA GLY A 125 9.37 10.54 -2.83
C GLY A 125 8.49 9.73 -1.87
N GLY A 126 7.18 9.83 -2.04
CA GLY A 126 6.22 8.98 -1.32
C GLY A 126 6.17 7.52 -1.79
N ARG A 127 6.76 7.17 -2.94
CA ARG A 127 6.83 5.78 -3.43
C ARG A 127 7.61 4.91 -2.45
N HIS A 128 8.64 5.46 -1.79
CA HIS A 128 9.38 4.78 -0.72
C HIS A 128 8.46 4.15 0.34
N PHE A 129 7.48 4.92 0.85
CA PHE A 129 6.57 4.44 1.88
C PHE A 129 5.66 3.33 1.38
N MET A 130 5.20 3.43 0.13
CA MET A 130 4.45 2.35 -0.52
C MET A 130 5.31 1.09 -0.68
N SER A 131 6.53 1.21 -1.24
CA SER A 131 7.43 0.08 -1.43
C SER A 131 7.81 -0.59 -0.11
N PHE A 132 8.13 0.18 0.93
CA PHE A 132 8.39 -0.36 2.26
C PHE A 132 7.15 -1.02 2.87
N HIS A 133 5.95 -0.46 2.67
CA HIS A 133 4.70 -1.00 3.19
C HIS A 133 4.44 -2.45 2.74
N TYR A 134 4.65 -2.77 1.45
CA TYR A 134 4.37 -4.10 0.91
C TYR A 134 5.59 -5.02 0.76
N THR A 135 6.83 -4.50 0.82
CA THR A 135 8.05 -5.34 0.70
C THR A 135 9.06 -5.16 1.82
N LEU A 136 8.91 -4.18 2.70
CA LEU A 136 9.94 -3.78 3.69
C LEU A 136 11.32 -3.49 3.07
N HIS A 137 11.40 -3.21 1.75
CA HIS A 137 12.64 -3.18 0.96
C HIS A 137 13.45 -4.49 0.99
N GLY A 138 12.81 -5.61 1.32
CA GLY A 138 13.40 -6.96 1.37
C GLY A 138 13.15 -7.80 0.11
N GLY A 139 12.72 -7.18 -0.98
CA GLY A 139 12.38 -7.87 -2.23
C GLY A 139 11.30 -8.94 -2.03
N MET A 140 11.50 -10.10 -2.65
CA MET A 140 10.55 -11.23 -2.58
C MET A 140 10.35 -11.75 -1.15
N ALA A 141 11.42 -11.83 -0.36
CA ALA A 141 11.31 -12.31 1.03
C ALA A 141 10.45 -11.37 1.88
N GLY A 142 10.63 -10.06 1.71
CA GLY A 142 9.83 -9.05 2.40
C GLY A 142 8.38 -9.03 1.93
N TYR A 143 8.14 -9.21 0.62
CA TYR A 143 6.80 -9.39 0.06
C TYR A 143 6.03 -10.53 0.75
N TRP A 144 6.61 -11.73 0.81
CA TRP A 144 5.97 -12.87 1.48
C TRP A 144 5.81 -12.63 2.99
N LEU A 145 6.81 -12.02 3.64
CA LEU A 145 6.75 -11.70 5.06
C LEU A 145 5.57 -10.78 5.38
N VAL A 146 5.35 -9.72 4.59
CA VAL A 146 4.22 -8.82 4.76
C VAL A 146 2.90 -9.56 4.57
N GLY A 147 2.77 -10.42 3.55
CA GLY A 147 1.60 -11.28 3.37
C GLY A 147 1.30 -12.16 4.60
N TRP A 148 2.32 -12.82 5.15
CA TRP A 148 2.21 -13.63 6.37
C TRP A 148 1.76 -12.81 7.59
N ILE A 149 2.31 -11.61 7.75
CA ILE A 149 1.95 -10.67 8.82
C ILE A 149 0.49 -10.22 8.66
N THR A 150 0.03 -9.93 7.44
CA THR A 150 -1.34 -9.52 7.17
C THR A 150 -2.34 -10.66 7.42
N ALA A 151 -2.00 -11.91 7.08
CA ALA A 151 -2.81 -13.07 7.46
C ALA A 151 -2.89 -13.23 9.00
N CYS A 152 -1.78 -13.04 9.72
CA CYS A 152 -1.78 -13.00 11.18
C CYS A 152 -2.65 -11.88 11.74
N MET A 153 -2.66 -10.70 11.10
CA MET A 153 -3.51 -9.58 11.49
C MET A 153 -4.99 -9.95 11.35
N LEU A 154 -5.41 -10.52 10.21
CA LEU A 154 -6.80 -10.95 10.02
C LEU A 154 -7.23 -12.00 11.06
N LEU A 155 -6.36 -12.97 11.36
CA LEU A 155 -6.59 -13.93 12.45
C LEU A 155 -6.71 -13.22 13.81
N ALA A 156 -5.87 -12.22 14.08
CA ALA A 156 -5.93 -11.43 15.31
C ALA A 156 -7.22 -10.59 15.41
N LEU A 157 -7.74 -10.05 14.29
CA LEU A 157 -9.00 -9.33 14.22
C LEU A 157 -10.19 -10.27 14.49
N VAL A 158 -10.29 -11.39 13.77
CA VAL A 158 -11.37 -12.37 13.96
C VAL A 158 -11.37 -12.91 15.39
N SER A 159 -10.21 -13.33 15.88
CA SER A 159 -10.09 -13.82 17.26
C SER A 159 -10.33 -12.73 18.31
N GLY A 160 -9.96 -11.48 18.03
CA GLY A 160 -10.23 -10.31 18.88
C GLY A 160 -11.73 -10.06 19.05
N VAL A 161 -12.48 -10.07 17.93
CA VAL A 161 -13.95 -9.94 17.95
C VAL A 161 -14.60 -11.04 18.79
N VAL A 162 -14.15 -12.29 18.63
CA VAL A 162 -14.67 -13.44 19.41
C VAL A 162 -14.36 -13.30 20.90
N VAL A 163 -13.18 -12.79 21.27
CA VAL A 163 -12.78 -12.63 22.67
C VAL A 163 -13.55 -11.50 23.36
N HIS A 164 -13.94 -10.47 22.62
CA HIS A 164 -14.52 -9.23 23.14
C HIS A 164 -16.03 -9.32 23.40
N LYS A 165 -16.43 -9.96 24.53
CA LYS A 165 -17.84 -10.17 24.94
C LYS A 165 -18.72 -8.90 25.03
N ARG A 166 -18.13 -7.71 25.19
CA ARG A 166 -18.84 -6.44 25.46
C ARG A 166 -18.53 -5.35 24.45
N ILE A 167 -18.39 -5.71 23.17
CA ILE A 167 -17.92 -4.80 22.10
C ILE A 167 -18.72 -3.49 22.05
N PHE A 168 -20.04 -3.57 22.22
CA PHE A 168 -20.92 -2.40 22.23
C PHE A 168 -20.90 -1.59 23.53
N LYS A 169 -20.72 -2.23 24.70
CA LYS A 169 -20.72 -1.53 25.99
C LYS A 169 -19.42 -0.77 26.22
N ASP A 170 -18.29 -1.39 25.88
CA ASP A 170 -16.97 -0.79 26.08
C ASP A 170 -16.70 0.34 25.06
N PHE A 171 -17.39 0.36 23.92
CA PHE A 171 -17.39 1.50 22.97
C PHE A 171 -17.79 2.82 23.64
N PHE A 172 -18.73 2.80 24.60
CA PHE A 172 -19.17 4.00 25.33
C PHE A 172 -18.45 4.19 26.67
N THR A 173 -17.47 3.35 27.02
CA THR A 173 -16.88 3.32 28.36
C THR A 173 -15.39 3.62 28.34
N PHE A 174 -15.00 4.91 28.26
CA PHE A 174 -13.63 5.33 28.51
C PHE A 174 -13.45 5.80 29.95
N ARG A 175 -12.55 5.15 30.71
CA ARG A 175 -12.28 5.52 32.12
C ARG A 175 -10.92 6.22 32.23
N PRO A 176 -10.86 7.56 32.25
CA PRO A 176 -9.59 8.28 32.35
C PRO A 176 -8.90 8.06 33.71
N GLY A 177 -7.57 8.16 33.73
CA GLY A 177 -6.78 8.20 34.97
C GLY A 177 -6.65 6.89 35.75
N LYS A 178 -7.00 5.73 35.18
CA LYS A 178 -6.92 4.40 35.81
C LYS A 178 -5.74 3.54 35.31
N GLY A 179 -4.70 4.18 34.77
CA GLY A 179 -3.45 3.52 34.35
C GLY A 179 -3.69 2.44 33.30
N GLN A 180 -3.27 1.20 33.59
CA GLN A 180 -3.40 0.06 32.67
C GLN A 180 -4.84 -0.20 32.20
N ARG A 181 -5.85 0.06 33.06
CA ARG A 181 -7.26 -0.08 32.66
C ARG A 181 -7.68 0.94 31.62
N SER A 182 -7.22 2.19 31.74
CA SER A 182 -7.46 3.23 30.73
C SER A 182 -6.82 2.90 29.39
N TRP A 183 -5.64 2.28 29.40
CA TRP A 183 -4.98 1.82 28.17
C TRP A 183 -5.69 0.62 27.54
N LEU A 184 -6.25 -0.28 28.34
CA LEU A 184 -7.11 -1.36 27.85
C LEU A 184 -8.40 -0.79 27.24
N ASP A 185 -9.04 0.17 27.91
CA ASP A 185 -10.22 0.85 27.39
C ASP A 185 -9.88 1.59 26.08
N ALA A 186 -8.70 2.23 25.98
CA ALA A 186 -8.23 2.88 24.76
C ALA A 186 -7.97 1.89 23.62
N HIS A 187 -7.34 0.74 23.91
CA HIS A 187 -7.15 -0.34 22.93
C HIS A 187 -8.49 -0.84 22.41
N ASN A 188 -9.44 -1.12 23.30
CA ASN A 188 -10.78 -1.58 22.93
C ASN A 188 -11.54 -0.52 22.12
N LEU A 189 -11.53 0.74 22.56
CA LEU A 189 -12.23 1.83 21.87
C LEU A 189 -11.68 2.05 20.47
N SER A 190 -10.34 2.16 20.34
CA SER A 190 -9.69 2.34 19.04
C SER A 190 -9.89 1.12 18.13
N ALA A 191 -9.84 -0.10 18.66
CA ALA A 191 -10.09 -1.32 17.91
C ALA A 191 -11.52 -1.38 17.36
N VAL A 192 -12.53 -1.07 18.17
CA VAL A 192 -13.94 -1.11 17.75
C VAL A 192 -14.24 0.01 16.75
N LEU A 193 -13.76 1.23 17.01
CA LEU A 193 -13.97 2.38 16.14
C LEU A 193 -13.40 2.15 14.74
N THR A 194 -12.21 1.55 14.65
CA THR A 194 -11.52 1.30 13.38
C THR A 194 -11.80 -0.09 12.80
N LEU A 195 -12.62 -0.92 13.44
CA LEU A 195 -12.78 -2.34 13.08
C LEU A 195 -13.16 -2.57 11.61
N PRO A 196 -14.15 -1.86 11.01
CA PRO A 196 -14.49 -2.05 9.61
C PRO A 196 -13.31 -1.69 8.69
N PHE A 197 -12.60 -0.61 9.01
CA PHE A 197 -11.42 -0.17 8.28
C PHE A 197 -10.29 -1.19 8.39
N LEU A 198 -9.99 -1.71 9.58
CA LEU A 198 -8.92 -2.70 9.80
C LEU A 198 -9.19 -4.02 9.07
N PHE A 199 -10.45 -4.49 9.05
CA PHE A 199 -10.82 -5.66 8.25
C PHE A 199 -10.70 -5.40 6.76
N MET A 200 -11.21 -4.27 6.28
CA MET A 200 -11.17 -3.90 4.87
C MET A 200 -9.72 -3.74 4.39
N ILE A 201 -8.89 -2.98 5.11
CA ILE A 201 -7.50 -2.72 4.70
C ILE A 201 -6.62 -3.97 4.78
N GLY A 202 -6.83 -4.81 5.81
CA GLY A 202 -6.11 -6.07 5.96
C GLY A 202 -6.50 -7.10 4.89
N TYR A 203 -7.79 -7.19 4.55
CA TYR A 203 -8.25 -8.09 3.49
C TYR A 203 -7.80 -7.61 2.12
N THR A 204 -8.02 -6.33 1.80
CA THR A 204 -7.61 -5.75 0.52
C THR A 204 -6.10 -5.81 0.32
N GLY A 205 -5.28 -5.71 1.37
CA GLY A 205 -3.83 -5.86 1.26
C GLY A 205 -3.35 -7.25 0.81
N LEU A 206 -4.04 -8.33 1.22
CA LEU A 206 -3.80 -9.68 0.70
C LEU A 206 -4.42 -9.86 -0.68
N ALA A 207 -5.68 -9.44 -0.81
CA ALA A 207 -6.44 -9.56 -2.04
C ALA A 207 -5.82 -8.76 -3.19
N PHE A 208 -5.06 -7.70 -2.93
CA PHE A 208 -4.34 -6.94 -3.96
C PHE A 208 -3.41 -7.85 -4.78
N PHE A 209 -2.80 -8.85 -4.15
CA PHE A 209 -1.87 -9.78 -4.79
C PHE A 209 -2.42 -11.22 -4.87
N TYR A 210 -3.73 -11.37 -5.06
CA TYR A 210 -4.40 -12.66 -4.94
C TYR A 210 -3.77 -13.76 -5.80
N SER A 211 -3.43 -13.47 -7.06
CA SER A 211 -2.88 -14.44 -8.03
C SER A 211 -1.40 -14.78 -7.77
N SER A 212 -0.70 -13.93 -7.02
CA SER A 212 0.68 -14.16 -6.60
C SER A 212 0.74 -14.98 -5.30
N TYR A 213 -0.16 -14.71 -4.35
CA TYR A 213 -0.24 -15.49 -3.10
C TYR A 213 -0.96 -16.83 -3.27
N LEU A 214 -1.89 -16.96 -4.22
CA LEU A 214 -2.57 -18.20 -4.57
C LEU A 214 -2.44 -18.44 -6.09
N PRO A 215 -1.29 -18.93 -6.58
CA PRO A 215 -1.05 -19.12 -8.01
C PRO A 215 -1.80 -20.34 -8.58
N TRP A 216 -2.04 -21.37 -7.76
CA TRP A 216 -2.58 -22.66 -8.18
C TRP A 216 -3.91 -22.63 -8.97
N PRO A 217 -4.89 -21.77 -8.64
CA PRO A 217 -6.09 -21.60 -9.46
C PRO A 217 -5.78 -21.17 -10.91
N VAL A 218 -4.86 -20.23 -11.12
CA VAL A 218 -4.46 -19.78 -12.46
C VAL A 218 -3.78 -20.92 -13.22
N HIS A 219 -2.78 -21.55 -12.60
CA HIS A 219 -2.03 -22.65 -13.19
C HIS A 219 -2.92 -23.86 -13.54
N ALA A 220 -3.92 -24.16 -12.71
CA ALA A 220 -4.80 -25.29 -12.99
C ALA A 220 -5.76 -25.04 -14.15
N THR A 221 -6.23 -23.79 -14.33
CA THR A 221 -7.19 -23.43 -15.38
C THR A 221 -6.51 -23.10 -16.71
N TYR A 222 -5.36 -22.42 -16.68
CA TYR A 222 -4.66 -21.95 -17.87
C TYR A 222 -3.42 -22.79 -18.21
N GLY A 223 -3.00 -23.70 -17.34
CA GLY A 223 -1.79 -24.51 -17.51
C GLY A 223 -0.52 -23.84 -16.95
N ASP A 224 0.59 -24.59 -16.99
CA ASP A 224 1.88 -24.17 -16.42
C ASP A 224 2.83 -23.50 -17.44
N ALA A 225 2.37 -23.26 -18.67
CA ALA A 225 3.18 -22.67 -19.73
C ALA A 225 3.45 -21.17 -19.50
N ASP A 226 4.58 -20.69 -20.04
CA ASP A 226 4.89 -19.26 -20.14
C ASP A 226 3.71 -18.53 -20.81
N GLY A 227 3.09 -17.60 -20.08
CA GLY A 227 1.91 -16.86 -20.54
C GLY A 227 0.56 -17.30 -19.95
N ALA A 228 0.51 -18.20 -18.96
CA ALA A 228 -0.73 -18.52 -18.23
C ALA A 228 -1.39 -17.28 -17.61
N TYR A 229 -0.60 -16.45 -16.93
CA TYR A 229 -1.06 -15.17 -16.35
C TYR A 229 -1.52 -14.18 -17.43
N ALA A 230 -0.81 -14.09 -18.56
CA ALA A 230 -1.21 -13.21 -19.66
C ALA A 230 -2.57 -13.59 -20.26
N ARG A 231 -2.84 -14.90 -20.43
CA ARG A 231 -4.14 -15.39 -20.88
C ARG A 231 -5.24 -15.13 -19.87
N TYR A 232 -4.95 -15.34 -18.59
CA TYR A 232 -5.87 -15.03 -17.49
C TYR A 232 -6.26 -13.54 -17.49
N GLU A 233 -5.28 -12.65 -17.57
CA GLU A 233 -5.51 -11.20 -17.60
C GLU A 233 -6.25 -10.76 -18.88
N ALA A 234 -5.91 -11.35 -20.03
CA ALA A 234 -6.60 -11.06 -21.29
C ALA A 234 -8.09 -11.45 -21.27
N GLU A 235 -8.46 -12.53 -20.57
CA GLU A 235 -9.86 -12.95 -20.43
C GLU A 235 -10.63 -12.09 -19.40
N LEU A 236 -9.94 -11.55 -18.39
CA LEU A 236 -10.52 -10.55 -17.47
C LEU A 236 -10.70 -9.19 -18.13
N ALA A 237 -9.79 -8.81 -19.03
CA ALA A 237 -9.84 -7.51 -19.69
C ALA A 237 -11.14 -7.36 -20.51
N PRO A 238 -11.74 -6.16 -20.54
CA PRO A 238 -12.79 -5.86 -21.50
C PRO A 238 -12.28 -6.16 -22.91
N ALA A 239 -13.10 -6.78 -23.76
CA ALA A 239 -12.71 -7.05 -25.14
C ALA A 239 -12.24 -5.75 -25.80
N GLN A 240 -10.97 -5.71 -26.22
CA GLN A 240 -10.44 -4.62 -27.03
C GLN A 240 -11.19 -4.67 -28.37
N PRO A 241 -12.05 -3.69 -28.71
CA PRO A 241 -12.61 -3.65 -30.04
C PRO A 241 -11.47 -3.58 -31.04
N VAL A 242 -11.47 -4.51 -32.01
CA VAL A 242 -10.55 -4.45 -33.14
C VAL A 242 -10.78 -3.10 -33.82
N PRO A 243 -9.75 -2.27 -34.05
CA PRO A 243 -9.91 -1.03 -34.80
C PRO A 243 -10.62 -1.36 -36.11
N PRO A 244 -11.73 -0.71 -36.46
CA PRO A 244 -12.37 -0.96 -37.74
C PRO A 244 -11.32 -0.76 -38.84
N ALA A 245 -11.29 -1.68 -39.81
CA ALA A 245 -10.41 -1.55 -40.97
C ALA A 245 -10.61 -0.17 -41.57
N ILE A 246 -9.56 0.65 -41.57
CA ILE A 246 -9.62 2.06 -41.97
C ILE A 246 -10.07 2.11 -43.43
N LEU A 247 -11.27 2.66 -43.67
CA LEU A 247 -11.75 2.99 -45.00
C LEU A 247 -11.05 4.28 -45.45
N VAL A 248 -9.96 4.11 -46.19
CA VAL A 248 -9.32 5.14 -47.04
C VAL A 248 -9.08 6.48 -46.33
N SER A 249 -7.96 6.57 -45.64
CA SER A 249 -7.46 7.82 -45.07
C SER A 249 -6.32 8.37 -45.94
N THR A 250 -6.25 9.70 -46.10
CA THR A 250 -5.12 10.36 -46.79
C THR A 250 -4.03 10.66 -45.79
N ALA A 251 -2.76 10.48 -46.19
CA ALA A 251 -1.59 10.82 -45.38
C ALA A 251 -1.62 12.30 -44.97
N ARG A 252 -2.06 12.58 -43.74
CA ARG A 252 -2.17 13.94 -43.19
C ARG A 252 -1.91 13.91 -41.68
N LEU A 253 -1.28 14.96 -41.17
CA LEU A 253 -1.13 15.17 -39.73
C LEU A 253 -2.49 15.53 -39.08
N PRO A 254 -2.79 15.00 -37.90
CA PRO A 254 -4.07 15.24 -37.21
C PRO A 254 -4.19 16.67 -36.68
N ASP A 255 -5.42 17.20 -36.63
CA ASP A 255 -5.75 18.45 -35.93
C ASP A 255 -5.84 18.18 -34.42
N LEU A 256 -4.69 18.20 -33.73
CA LEU A 256 -4.62 17.91 -32.29
C LEU A 256 -5.48 18.85 -31.43
N PRO A 257 -5.53 20.18 -31.66
CA PRO A 257 -6.46 21.05 -30.93
C PRO A 257 -7.92 20.57 -30.98
N GLN A 258 -8.41 20.23 -32.17
CA GLN A 258 -9.80 19.76 -32.34
C GLN A 258 -10.03 18.42 -31.64
N LEU A 259 -9.11 17.46 -31.82
CA LEU A 259 -9.22 16.13 -31.20
C LEU A 259 -9.15 16.20 -29.68
N LEU A 260 -8.30 17.07 -29.12
CA LEU A 260 -8.23 17.33 -27.69
C LEU A 260 -9.53 17.90 -27.13
N ALA A 261 -10.08 18.93 -27.78
CA ALA A 261 -11.34 19.54 -27.36
C ALA A 261 -12.48 18.51 -27.38
N ARG A 262 -12.54 17.67 -28.42
CA ARG A 262 -13.52 16.60 -28.54
C ARG A 262 -13.32 15.52 -27.48
N ALA A 263 -12.08 15.09 -27.25
CA ALA A 263 -11.75 14.11 -26.21
C ALA A 263 -12.14 14.62 -24.82
N GLN A 264 -11.85 15.88 -24.52
CA GLN A 264 -12.23 16.51 -23.27
C GLN A 264 -13.75 16.65 -23.12
N ALA A 265 -14.48 16.97 -24.21
CA ALA A 265 -15.94 17.01 -24.20
C ALA A 265 -16.58 15.63 -23.97
N ILE A 266 -15.98 14.56 -24.50
CA ILE A 266 -16.46 13.17 -24.32
C ILE A 266 -16.14 12.65 -22.92
N SER A 267 -14.90 12.83 -22.45
CA SER A 267 -14.41 12.23 -21.19
C SER A 267 -14.68 13.06 -19.94
N GLY A 268 -14.82 14.38 -20.08
CA GLY A 268 -14.79 15.34 -18.98
C GLY A 268 -13.41 15.50 -18.31
N GLN A 269 -12.37 14.79 -18.77
CA GLN A 269 -11.01 14.87 -18.22
C GLN A 269 -10.12 15.79 -19.07
N SER A 270 -9.28 16.60 -18.41
CA SER A 270 -8.22 17.34 -19.10
C SER A 270 -7.16 16.36 -19.65
N PRO A 271 -6.50 16.65 -20.78
CA PRO A 271 -5.50 15.75 -21.33
C PRO A 271 -4.28 15.61 -20.39
N ALA A 272 -3.84 14.37 -20.18
CA ALA A 272 -2.54 14.08 -19.56
C ALA A 272 -1.48 13.76 -20.61
N GLN A 273 -1.89 13.08 -21.69
CA GLN A 273 -0.98 12.59 -22.71
C GLN A 273 -1.72 12.40 -24.05
N ILE A 274 -1.02 12.65 -25.15
CA ILE A 274 -1.41 12.19 -26.49
C ILE A 274 -0.38 11.19 -26.97
N ILE A 275 -0.83 10.11 -27.61
CA ILE A 275 -0.02 9.16 -28.35
C ILE A 275 -0.50 9.18 -29.80
N ILE A 276 0.42 9.35 -30.75
CA ILE A 276 0.14 9.31 -32.18
C ILE A 276 0.93 8.16 -32.76
N GLN A 277 0.24 7.13 -33.23
CA GLN A 277 0.86 6.00 -33.92
C GLN A 277 0.98 6.32 -35.41
N THR A 278 2.08 5.88 -36.01
CA THR A 278 2.42 6.01 -37.44
C THR A 278 2.07 7.39 -38.02
N PRO A 279 2.61 8.48 -37.44
CA PRO A 279 2.24 9.86 -37.77
C PRO A 279 2.37 10.15 -39.25
N GLY A 280 1.37 10.83 -39.82
CA GLY A 280 1.37 11.23 -41.23
C GLY A 280 1.11 10.11 -42.23
N THR A 281 0.84 8.88 -41.77
CA THR A 281 0.46 7.75 -42.64
C THR A 281 -1.05 7.57 -42.75
N VAL A 282 -1.49 6.75 -43.72
CA VAL A 282 -2.91 6.37 -43.91
C VAL A 282 -3.48 5.51 -42.77
N HIS A 283 -2.63 5.01 -41.88
CA HIS A 283 -3.02 4.21 -40.71
C HIS A 283 -2.76 4.94 -39.39
N SER A 284 -2.60 6.27 -39.46
CA SER A 284 -2.29 7.05 -38.26
C SER A 284 -3.47 7.12 -37.31
N VAL A 285 -3.20 6.85 -36.03
CA VAL A 285 -4.19 6.81 -34.96
C VAL A 285 -3.74 7.75 -33.84
N VAL A 286 -4.68 8.52 -33.31
CA VAL A 286 -4.45 9.44 -32.18
C VAL A 286 -5.19 8.93 -30.95
N GLU A 287 -4.46 8.53 -29.92
CA GLU A 287 -5.00 8.21 -28.60
C GLU A 287 -4.81 9.41 -27.66
N VAL A 288 -5.90 9.93 -27.12
CA VAL A 288 -5.90 10.95 -26.07
C VAL A 288 -6.16 10.26 -24.73
N VAL A 289 -5.18 10.35 -23.84
CA VAL A 289 -5.27 9.85 -22.47
C VAL A 289 -5.64 10.99 -21.54
N GLY A 290 -6.79 10.86 -20.89
CA GLY A 290 -7.30 11.79 -19.89
C GLY A 290 -6.46 11.74 -18.63
N ARG A 291 -6.32 12.89 -17.98
CA ARG A 291 -5.72 12.99 -16.66
C ARG A 291 -6.69 12.37 -15.67
N LYS A 292 -6.26 11.29 -15.02
CA LYS A 292 -6.95 10.79 -13.82
C LYS A 292 -7.12 12.00 -12.89
N PRO A 293 -8.36 12.36 -12.50
CA PRO A 293 -8.59 13.53 -11.68
C PRO A 293 -7.66 13.49 -10.47
N VAL A 294 -7.05 14.63 -10.16
CA VAL A 294 -6.20 14.77 -8.97
C VAL A 294 -6.97 14.18 -7.79
N GLU A 295 -6.32 13.30 -7.03
CA GLU A 295 -6.93 12.62 -5.89
C GLU A 295 -7.65 13.65 -5.01
N GLY A 296 -8.98 13.72 -5.10
CA GLY A 296 -9.67 14.91 -4.61
C GLY A 296 -10.96 15.25 -5.34
N ALA A 297 -10.94 15.19 -6.67
CA ALA A 297 -12.03 15.73 -7.49
C ALA A 297 -13.15 14.72 -7.74
N ASP A 298 -12.85 13.42 -7.77
CA ASP A 298 -13.86 12.39 -7.99
C ASP A 298 -14.33 11.72 -6.69
N ARG A 299 -15.65 11.55 -6.58
CA ARG A 299 -16.31 10.91 -5.44
C ARG A 299 -16.60 9.44 -5.70
N ARG A 300 -16.38 8.95 -6.92
CA ARG A 300 -16.66 7.58 -7.34
C ARG A 300 -15.51 6.63 -6.99
N LEU A 301 -15.86 5.38 -6.68
CA LEU A 301 -14.90 4.33 -6.34
C LEU A 301 -14.02 3.94 -7.55
N LEU A 302 -14.64 3.83 -8.73
CA LEU A 302 -13.99 3.45 -9.98
C LEU A 302 -13.85 4.68 -10.85
N THR A 303 -12.61 5.17 -10.95
CA THR A 303 -12.24 6.29 -11.82
C THR A 303 -10.95 5.93 -12.54
N GLU A 304 -11.04 5.79 -13.85
CA GLU A 304 -9.92 5.47 -14.72
C GLU A 304 -9.48 6.70 -15.52
N ALA A 305 -8.26 6.66 -16.05
CA ALA A 305 -7.85 7.59 -17.09
C ALA A 305 -8.63 7.24 -18.37
N SER A 306 -9.41 8.20 -18.89
CA SER A 306 -10.13 7.95 -20.14
C SER A 306 -9.15 7.74 -21.29
N ARG A 307 -9.45 6.82 -22.20
CA ARG A 307 -8.69 6.63 -23.44
C ARG A 307 -9.62 6.82 -24.61
N ILE A 308 -9.36 7.84 -25.41
CA ILE A 308 -10.20 8.16 -26.57
C ILE A 308 -9.33 8.13 -27.81
N THR A 309 -9.66 7.20 -28.70
CA THR A 309 -8.88 6.90 -29.89
C THR A 309 -9.61 7.41 -31.12
N PHE A 310 -8.92 8.18 -31.95
CA PHE A 310 -9.42 8.75 -33.19
C PHE A 310 -8.58 8.31 -34.38
N ASP A 311 -9.22 8.23 -35.54
CA ASP A 311 -8.53 8.22 -36.82
C ASP A 311 -7.89 9.59 -37.06
N ALA A 312 -6.60 9.63 -37.41
CA ALA A 312 -5.85 10.88 -37.46
C ALA A 312 -6.30 11.82 -38.59
N ALA A 313 -6.74 11.31 -39.74
CA ALA A 313 -7.06 12.16 -40.90
C ALA A 313 -8.52 12.63 -40.91
N SER A 314 -9.45 11.74 -40.58
CA SER A 314 -10.88 12.03 -40.55
C SER A 314 -11.35 12.59 -39.22
N GLY A 315 -10.60 12.35 -38.14
CA GLY A 315 -11.03 12.65 -36.77
C GLY A 315 -12.19 11.77 -36.30
N THR A 316 -12.47 10.67 -36.99
CA THR A 316 -13.55 9.73 -36.61
C THR A 316 -13.19 9.05 -35.30
N LEU A 317 -14.15 8.96 -34.38
CA LEU A 317 -13.97 8.25 -33.12
C LEU A 317 -13.90 6.74 -33.40
N LEU A 318 -12.76 6.11 -33.07
CA LEU A 318 -12.54 4.68 -33.26
C LEU A 318 -12.87 3.90 -31.98
N GLN A 319 -12.41 4.39 -30.83
CA GLN A 319 -12.58 3.72 -29.55
C GLN A 319 -12.75 4.75 -28.44
N GLN A 320 -13.61 4.41 -27.48
CA GLN A 320 -13.82 5.19 -26.27
C GLN A 320 -13.80 4.27 -25.07
N HIS A 321 -12.80 4.45 -24.22
CA HIS A 321 -12.78 3.94 -22.86
C HIS A 321 -13.14 5.08 -21.91
N ALA A 322 -14.35 5.02 -21.37
CA ALA A 322 -14.86 6.06 -20.49
C ALA A 322 -14.07 6.10 -19.17
N SER A 323 -14.01 7.28 -18.54
CA SER A 323 -13.44 7.48 -17.21
C SER A 323 -14.19 6.74 -16.09
N HIS A 324 -15.43 6.33 -16.37
CA HIS A 324 -16.29 5.60 -15.44
C HIS A 324 -16.92 4.37 -16.12
N PRO A 325 -16.66 3.17 -15.61
CA PRO A 325 -17.38 1.98 -16.03
C PRO A 325 -18.88 2.08 -15.74
N HIS A 326 -19.73 1.55 -16.64
CA HIS A 326 -21.19 1.54 -16.49
C HIS A 326 -21.70 0.44 -15.51
N GLY A 327 -20.80 -0.36 -14.92
CA GLY A 327 -21.13 -1.41 -13.95
C GLY A 327 -19.88 -2.04 -13.32
N VAL A 328 -20.08 -2.89 -12.31
CA VAL A 328 -19.00 -3.66 -11.67
C VAL A 328 -19.02 -5.06 -12.26
N GLY A 329 -18.17 -5.32 -13.25
CA GLY A 329 -17.88 -6.65 -13.77
C GLY A 329 -16.64 -7.27 -13.09
N ALA A 330 -16.24 -8.45 -13.55
CA ALA A 330 -15.07 -9.13 -13.01
C ALA A 330 -13.76 -8.33 -13.18
N ALA A 331 -13.61 -7.60 -14.28
CA ALA A 331 -12.49 -6.69 -14.52
C ALA A 331 -12.37 -5.63 -13.41
N GLN A 332 -13.50 -5.08 -12.98
CA GLN A 332 -13.58 -4.00 -11.99
C GLN A 332 -13.39 -4.47 -10.54
N VAL A 333 -13.37 -5.78 -10.27
CA VAL A 333 -13.16 -6.30 -8.90
C VAL A 333 -11.75 -5.97 -8.42
N HIS A 334 -10.73 -6.19 -9.26
CA HIS A 334 -9.35 -5.86 -8.90
C HIS A 334 -9.18 -4.34 -8.71
N GLU A 335 -9.74 -3.54 -9.62
CA GLU A 335 -9.75 -2.08 -9.51
C GLU A 335 -10.46 -1.59 -8.24
N SER A 336 -11.54 -2.26 -7.83
CA SER A 336 -12.23 -1.94 -6.58
C SER A 336 -11.37 -2.24 -5.35
N ILE A 337 -10.68 -3.38 -5.34
CA ILE A 337 -9.72 -3.74 -4.28
C ILE A 337 -8.57 -2.73 -4.24
N GLU A 338 -8.04 -2.37 -5.40
CA GLU A 338 -7.00 -1.35 -5.54
C GLU A 338 -7.45 0.01 -5.01
N ALA A 339 -8.63 0.48 -5.44
CA ALA A 339 -9.19 1.76 -5.02
C ALA A 339 -9.43 1.79 -3.49
N LEU A 340 -10.01 0.72 -2.94
CA LEU A 340 -10.22 0.56 -1.50
C LEU A 340 -8.91 0.53 -0.73
N HIS A 341 -7.87 -0.12 -1.24
CA HIS A 341 -6.60 -0.23 -0.52
C HIS A 341 -5.78 1.07 -0.57
N LYS A 342 -5.74 1.73 -1.74
CA LYS A 342 -4.92 2.93 -1.97
C LYS A 342 -5.62 4.24 -1.57
N ALA A 343 -6.93 4.20 -1.34
CA ALA A 343 -7.77 5.38 -1.11
C ALA A 343 -7.81 6.34 -2.32
N ASP A 344 -7.84 5.77 -3.53
CA ASP A 344 -7.90 6.50 -4.81
C ASP A 344 -9.30 7.09 -5.12
N PHE A 345 -10.20 7.13 -4.13
CA PHE A 345 -11.60 7.55 -4.28
C PHE A 345 -12.03 8.51 -3.16
N GLY A 346 -13.15 9.22 -3.35
CA GLY A 346 -13.76 10.06 -2.31
C GLY A 346 -12.97 11.33 -1.96
N GLY A 347 -11.88 11.59 -2.68
CA GLY A 347 -11.06 12.78 -2.61
C GLY A 347 -10.34 13.02 -1.27
N TRP A 348 -9.99 14.29 -1.01
CA TRP A 348 -9.24 14.68 0.20
C TRP A 348 -9.89 14.25 1.52
N PRO A 349 -11.23 14.34 1.70
CA PRO A 349 -11.85 13.84 2.92
C PRO A 349 -11.59 12.36 3.16
N MET A 350 -11.63 11.53 2.11
CA MET A 350 -11.35 10.10 2.21
C MET A 350 -9.90 9.84 2.58
N LYS A 351 -8.96 10.56 1.97
CA LYS A 351 -7.54 10.49 2.31
C LYS A 351 -7.28 10.79 3.77
N TRP A 352 -7.87 11.87 4.30
CA TRP A 352 -7.74 12.21 5.71
C TRP A 352 -8.42 11.19 6.63
N LEU A 353 -9.55 10.62 6.22
CA LEU A 353 -10.21 9.53 6.95
C LEU A 353 -9.31 8.29 7.03
N TYR A 354 -8.71 7.87 5.91
CA TYR A 354 -7.75 6.76 5.85
C TYR A 354 -6.51 7.06 6.68
N PHE A 355 -6.00 8.30 6.61
CA PHE A 355 -4.85 8.73 7.38
C PHE A 355 -5.10 8.63 8.89
N ILE A 356 -6.21 9.21 9.37
CA ILE A 356 -6.60 9.16 10.78
C ILE A 356 -6.86 7.71 11.22
N SER A 357 -7.56 6.93 10.40
CA SER A 357 -7.85 5.52 10.69
C SER A 357 -6.58 4.67 10.75
N GLY A 358 -5.61 4.93 9.87
CA GLY A 358 -4.30 4.30 9.85
C GLY A 358 -3.45 4.66 11.08
N LEU A 359 -3.46 5.93 11.51
CA LEU A 359 -2.81 6.35 12.76
C LEU A 359 -3.47 5.72 14.00
N LEU A 360 -4.81 5.67 14.04
CA LEU A 360 -5.55 5.00 15.10
C LEU A 360 -5.27 3.50 15.13
N GLY A 361 -5.16 2.85 13.96
CA GLY A 361 -4.74 1.46 13.83
C GLY A 361 -3.32 1.24 14.35
N THR A 362 -2.37 2.09 13.95
CA THR A 362 -0.98 2.08 14.45
C THR A 362 -0.95 2.21 15.98
N ALA A 363 -1.70 3.16 16.54
CA ALA A 363 -1.82 3.37 17.98
C ALA A 363 -2.46 2.15 18.67
N MET A 364 -3.53 1.58 18.11
CA MET A 364 -4.21 0.40 18.65
C MET A 364 -3.24 -0.78 18.79
N ILE A 365 -2.45 -1.05 17.74
CA ILE A 365 -1.46 -2.14 17.70
C ILE A 365 -0.36 -1.87 18.74
N ALA A 366 0.19 -0.65 18.76
CA ALA A 366 1.23 -0.26 19.71
C ALA A 366 0.75 -0.34 21.17
N ILE A 367 -0.49 0.07 21.45
CA ILE A 367 -1.08 -0.08 22.80
C ILE A 367 -1.19 -1.56 23.17
N GLY A 368 -1.58 -2.43 22.23
CA GLY A 368 -1.66 -3.87 22.45
C GLY A 368 -0.31 -4.49 22.86
N THR A 369 0.77 -4.18 22.12
CA THR A 369 2.12 -4.69 22.41
C THR A 369 2.67 -4.11 23.72
N LEU A 370 2.41 -2.83 24.02
CA LEU A 370 2.78 -2.19 25.28
C LEU A 370 2.04 -2.78 26.48
N LEU A 371 0.73 -3.03 26.37
CA LEU A 371 -0.06 -3.67 27.42
C LEU A 371 0.47 -5.05 27.78
N PHE A 372 0.92 -5.82 26.79
CA PHE A 372 1.58 -7.10 27.00
C PHE A 372 2.84 -6.94 27.85
N SER A 373 3.77 -6.05 27.46
CA SER A 373 5.01 -5.80 28.22
C SER A 373 4.74 -5.28 29.63
N ILE A 374 3.78 -4.35 29.81
CA ILE A 374 3.41 -3.83 31.14
C ILE A 374 2.86 -4.94 32.05
N LYS A 375 2.03 -5.83 31.50
CA LYS A 375 1.48 -6.97 32.25
C LYS A 375 2.60 -7.93 32.69
N ARG A 376 3.55 -8.22 31.80
CA ARG A 376 4.67 -9.14 32.08
C ARG A 376 5.70 -8.56 33.05
N ARG A 377 5.92 -7.24 33.07
CA ARG A 377 6.71 -6.58 34.12
C ARG A 377 6.13 -6.76 35.52
N LYS A 378 4.80 -6.67 35.66
CA LYS A 378 4.12 -6.84 36.96
C LYS A 378 4.02 -8.30 37.41
N ARG A 379 4.02 -9.24 36.48
CA ARG A 379 3.94 -10.67 36.77
C ARG A 379 4.66 -11.45 35.67
N SER A 380 5.96 -11.67 35.88
CA SER A 380 6.74 -12.57 35.04
C SER A 380 6.22 -13.98 35.24
N GLU A 381 5.86 -14.64 34.14
CA GLU A 381 5.46 -16.04 34.15
C GLU A 381 6.66 -16.97 33.92
N HIS A 382 7.90 -16.45 33.87
CA HIS A 382 9.11 -17.22 33.52
C HIS A 382 8.92 -18.10 32.28
N GLU A 383 8.17 -17.58 31.29
CA GLU A 383 7.69 -18.32 30.12
C GLU A 383 8.82 -18.93 29.28
N PHE A 384 10.01 -18.36 29.39
CA PHE A 384 11.20 -18.75 28.65
C PHE A 384 12.33 -19.29 29.54
N GLY A 385 12.10 -19.48 30.85
CA GLY A 385 13.14 -19.91 31.78
C GLY A 385 14.22 -18.84 32.02
N ALA A 386 15.49 -19.24 32.11
CA ALA A 386 16.64 -18.35 32.33
C ALA A 386 16.73 -17.11 31.40
N PRO A 387 16.44 -17.18 30.08
CA PRO A 387 16.50 -16.01 29.19
C PRO A 387 15.31 -15.04 29.29
N THR A 388 14.33 -15.26 30.18
CA THR A 388 13.09 -14.45 30.23
C THR A 388 13.37 -12.94 30.33
N THR A 389 14.32 -12.52 31.18
CA THR A 389 14.69 -11.11 31.34
C THR A 389 15.25 -10.49 30.06
N GLY A 390 16.11 -11.24 29.35
CA GLY A 390 16.67 -10.80 28.06
C GLY A 390 15.59 -10.66 26.99
N ILE A 391 14.65 -11.60 26.91
CA ILE A 391 13.54 -11.55 25.95
C ILE A 391 12.62 -10.35 26.24
N TYR A 392 12.31 -10.08 27.50
CA TYR A 392 11.52 -8.89 27.86
C TYR A 392 12.25 -7.59 27.50
N ARG A 393 13.57 -7.56 27.62
CA ARG A 393 14.38 -6.41 27.17
C ARG A 393 14.26 -6.19 25.65
N TRP A 394 14.32 -7.26 24.86
CA TRP A 394 14.10 -7.20 23.41
C TRP A 394 12.69 -6.72 23.06
N MET A 395 11.66 -7.25 23.71
CA MET A 395 10.27 -6.81 23.50
C MET A 395 10.09 -5.31 23.76
N GLU A 396 10.75 -4.78 24.79
CA GLU A 396 10.71 -3.36 25.11
C GLU A 396 11.44 -2.49 24.08
N ALA A 397 12.59 -2.95 23.58
CA ALA A 397 13.30 -2.28 22.51
C ALA A 397 12.46 -2.28 21.23
N PHE A 398 11.83 -3.41 20.87
CA PHE A 398 10.93 -3.48 19.72
C PHE A 398 9.70 -2.58 19.88
N ASN A 399 9.14 -2.44 21.09
CA ASN A 399 8.05 -1.49 21.32
C ASN A 399 8.49 -0.03 21.05
N VAL A 400 9.70 0.36 21.44
CA VAL A 400 10.26 1.69 21.14
C VAL A 400 10.43 1.88 19.63
N VAL A 401 11.09 0.92 18.97
CA VAL A 401 11.49 1.01 17.56
C VAL A 401 10.30 0.95 16.61
N SER A 402 9.32 0.12 16.93
CA SER A 402 8.11 -0.05 16.12
C SER A 402 7.20 1.17 16.11
N LEU A 403 7.35 2.11 17.05
CA LEU A 403 6.56 3.34 17.09
C LEU A 403 7.43 4.60 16.96
N ALA A 404 8.29 4.88 17.95
CA ALA A 404 9.14 6.05 17.93
C ALA A 404 10.27 5.92 16.89
N GLY A 405 10.84 4.72 16.76
CA GLY A 405 11.93 4.46 15.82
C GLY A 405 11.53 4.60 14.36
N ILE A 406 10.39 4.03 13.97
CA ILE A 406 9.90 4.14 12.60
C ILE A 406 9.45 5.58 12.28
N ALA A 407 8.82 6.29 13.22
CA ALA A 407 8.48 7.70 13.04
C ALA A 407 9.74 8.58 12.88
N LEU A 408 10.79 8.30 13.67
CA LEU A 408 12.10 8.93 13.55
C LEU A 408 12.74 8.64 12.18
N ALA A 409 12.76 7.38 11.75
CA ALA A 409 13.30 7.00 10.44
C ALA A 409 12.55 7.71 9.31
N SER A 410 11.22 7.76 9.37
CA SER A 410 10.39 8.47 8.40
C SER A 410 10.76 9.93 8.30
N ILE A 411 10.93 10.68 9.40
CA ILE A 411 11.32 12.10 9.29
C ILE A 411 12.78 12.28 8.84
N VAL A 412 13.68 11.36 9.20
CA VAL A 412 15.07 11.34 8.71
C VAL A 412 15.12 11.18 7.19
N TYR A 413 14.21 10.41 6.58
CA TYR A 413 14.09 10.28 5.12
C TYR A 413 13.82 11.63 4.43
N PHE A 414 12.94 12.47 4.99
CA PHE A 414 12.69 13.82 4.45
C PHE A 414 13.92 14.72 4.57
N HIS A 415 14.65 14.64 5.69
CA HIS A 415 15.91 15.37 5.86
C HIS A 415 17.00 14.88 4.90
N ALA A 416 17.11 13.57 4.67
CA ALA A 416 18.03 12.99 3.70
C ALA A 416 17.79 13.58 2.30
N ASN A 417 16.53 13.70 1.89
CA ASN A 417 16.19 14.34 0.62
C ASN A 417 16.63 15.82 0.55
N ARG A 418 16.59 16.57 1.65
CA ARG A 418 17.05 17.97 1.63
C ARG A 418 18.56 18.11 1.67
N LEU A 419 19.26 17.21 2.35
CA LEU A 419 20.68 17.34 2.66
C LEU A 419 21.60 16.58 1.68
N LEU A 420 21.10 15.56 0.97
CA LEU A 420 21.90 14.83 -0.02
C LEU A 420 22.24 15.72 -1.23
N PRO A 421 23.50 15.71 -1.71
CA PRO A 421 23.92 16.47 -2.88
C PRO A 421 23.10 16.12 -4.13
N LEU A 422 22.75 17.13 -4.94
CA LEU A 422 21.92 16.93 -6.14
C LEU A 422 22.62 16.11 -7.24
N ALA A 423 23.94 16.21 -7.34
CA ALA A 423 24.75 15.50 -8.34
C ALA A 423 25.16 14.08 -7.91
N MET A 424 24.65 13.59 -6.78
CA MET A 424 25.00 12.27 -6.26
C MET A 424 24.40 11.16 -7.12
N THR A 425 25.22 10.17 -7.51
CA THR A 425 24.75 8.95 -8.19
C THR A 425 23.91 8.10 -7.23
N ASP A 426 22.81 7.51 -7.72
CA ASP A 426 21.92 6.65 -6.90
C ASP A 426 21.38 7.39 -5.66
N ARG A 427 21.10 8.70 -5.82
CA ARG A 427 20.66 9.57 -4.73
C ARG A 427 19.38 9.05 -4.07
N SER A 428 18.41 8.64 -4.89
CA SER A 428 17.14 8.05 -4.47
C SER A 428 17.35 6.79 -3.62
N GLY A 429 18.27 5.90 -4.03
CA GLY A 429 18.67 4.73 -3.25
C GLY A 429 19.32 5.08 -1.90
N TRP A 430 20.13 6.15 -1.86
CA TRP A 430 20.73 6.64 -0.62
C TRP A 430 19.71 7.19 0.38
N GLU A 431 18.65 7.85 -0.07
CA GLU A 431 17.54 8.27 0.80
C GLU A 431 16.95 7.06 1.56
N ILE A 432 16.73 5.94 0.85
CA ILE A 432 16.20 4.69 1.41
C ILE A 432 17.21 4.07 2.39
N ARG A 433 18.50 4.01 2.04
CA ARG A 433 19.54 3.47 2.92
C ARG A 433 19.65 4.26 4.22
N ILE A 434 19.55 5.59 4.15
CA ILE A 434 19.57 6.47 5.33
C ILE A 434 18.34 6.22 6.22
N PHE A 435 17.14 6.04 5.63
CA PHE A 435 15.94 5.63 6.37
C PHE A 435 16.16 4.30 7.12
N LEU A 436 16.64 3.26 6.42
CA LEU A 436 16.87 1.95 7.01
C LEU A 436 17.94 1.98 8.09
N LEU A 437 19.02 2.75 7.87
CA LEU A 437 20.09 2.95 8.84
C LEU A 437 19.57 3.68 10.08
N ALA A 438 18.77 4.73 9.92
CA ALA A 438 18.16 5.45 11.04
C ALA A 438 17.25 4.53 11.87
N TRP A 439 16.50 3.64 11.21
CA TRP A 439 15.66 2.66 11.88
C TRP A 439 16.49 1.60 12.63
N ALA A 440 17.57 1.09 12.02
CA ALA A 440 18.49 0.16 12.66
C ALA A 440 19.24 0.78 13.86
N VAL A 441 19.73 2.02 13.72
CA VAL A 441 20.37 2.78 14.79
C VAL A 441 19.39 3.06 15.93
N SER A 442 18.12 3.34 15.62
CA SER A 442 17.06 3.44 16.63
C SER A 442 16.91 2.14 17.45
N LEU A 443 17.04 0.96 16.82
CA LEU A 443 17.03 -0.32 17.54
C LEU A 443 18.24 -0.50 18.43
N LEU A 444 19.44 -0.28 17.92
CA LEU A 444 20.67 -0.35 18.71
C LEU A 444 20.61 0.60 19.91
N HIS A 445 20.12 1.82 19.69
CA HIS A 445 19.87 2.79 20.74
C HIS A 445 18.86 2.28 21.79
N ALA A 446 17.73 1.70 21.37
CA ALA A 446 16.72 1.18 22.28
C ALA A 446 17.20 -0.04 23.10
N LEU A 447 18.11 -0.85 22.54
CA LEU A 447 18.75 -1.99 23.20
C LEU A 447 19.81 -1.54 24.22
N TRP A 448 20.52 -0.45 23.96
CA TRP A 448 21.52 0.09 24.88
C TRP A 448 20.86 0.93 25.99
N ARG A 449 19.93 1.83 25.66
CA ARG A 449 19.37 2.80 26.62
C ARG A 449 18.25 2.20 27.46
N PRO A 450 18.16 2.54 28.76
CA PRO A 450 17.00 2.16 29.58
C PRO A 450 15.69 2.55 28.88
N PRO A 451 14.63 1.72 28.91
CA PRO A 451 13.41 1.92 28.11
C PRO A 451 12.83 3.32 28.22
N ARG A 452 12.82 3.91 29.43
CA ARG A 452 12.38 5.29 29.67
C ARG A 452 13.14 6.30 28.82
N ARG A 453 14.46 6.24 28.86
CA ARG A 453 15.33 7.16 28.13
C ARG A 453 15.21 6.93 26.63
N ALA A 454 15.19 5.66 26.20
CA ALA A 454 15.00 5.30 24.80
C ALA A 454 13.75 5.94 24.18
N TRP A 455 12.59 5.82 24.85
CA TRP A 455 11.34 6.47 24.42
C TRP A 455 11.48 7.99 24.35
N ILE A 456 11.93 8.62 25.43
CA ILE A 456 11.98 10.09 25.54
C ILE A 456 12.94 10.68 24.51
N GLU A 457 14.14 10.10 24.36
CA GLU A 457 15.18 10.58 23.45
C GLU A 457 14.76 10.45 21.99
N GLN A 458 14.19 9.31 21.58
CA GLN A 458 13.73 9.14 20.21
C GLN A 458 12.52 10.01 19.87
N LEU A 459 11.56 10.17 20.80
CA LEU A 459 10.42 11.05 20.61
C LEU A 459 10.85 12.52 20.48
N TRP A 460 11.80 12.97 21.31
CA TRP A 460 12.33 14.33 21.20
C TRP A 460 13.10 14.54 19.90
N LEU A 461 13.95 13.59 19.51
CA LEU A 461 14.70 13.69 18.27
C LEU A 461 13.75 13.77 17.06
N ALA A 462 12.76 12.88 17.00
CA ALA A 462 11.73 12.92 15.95
C ALA A 462 10.95 14.24 15.98
N ALA A 463 10.58 14.74 17.17
CA ALA A 463 9.88 16.02 17.32
C ALA A 463 10.69 17.20 16.79
N VAL A 464 11.98 17.30 17.16
CA VAL A 464 12.89 18.36 16.71
C VAL A 464 13.07 18.30 15.20
N LEU A 465 13.29 17.11 14.63
CA LEU A 465 13.44 16.95 13.19
C LEU A 465 12.16 17.33 12.42
N CYS A 466 10.99 16.98 12.95
CA CYS A 466 9.71 17.39 12.39
C CYS A 466 9.54 18.91 12.40
N LEU A 467 9.86 19.57 13.52
CA LEU A 467 9.78 21.03 13.66
C LEU A 467 10.81 21.78 12.81
N ALA A 468 12.00 21.19 12.63
CA ALA A 468 13.08 21.75 11.83
C ALA A 468 12.87 21.59 10.31
N LEU A 469 11.97 20.70 9.87
CA LEU A 469 11.84 20.36 8.45
C LEU A 469 11.57 21.57 7.53
N PRO A 470 10.65 22.50 7.85
CA PRO A 470 10.42 23.68 7.01
C PRO A 470 11.64 24.63 6.96
N LEU A 471 12.41 24.72 8.05
CA LEU A 471 13.62 25.54 8.10
C LEU A 471 14.73 24.95 7.22
N VAL A 472 14.88 23.62 7.24
CA VAL A 472 15.81 22.90 6.35
C VAL A 472 15.36 23.02 4.89
N ASN A 473 14.06 22.97 4.62
CA ASN A 473 13.52 23.20 3.28
C ASN A 473 13.85 24.60 2.76
N LEU A 474 13.65 25.63 3.58
CA LEU A 474 14.01 27.01 3.27
C LEU A 474 15.52 27.15 2.99
N ALA A 475 16.36 26.59 3.85
CA ALA A 475 17.81 26.68 3.70
C ALA A 475 18.36 25.97 2.45
N THR A 476 17.68 24.92 1.97
CA THR A 476 18.17 24.07 0.87
C THR A 476 17.48 24.32 -0.48
N THR A 477 16.28 24.90 -0.48
CA THR A 477 15.50 25.13 -1.71
C THR A 477 15.09 26.60 -1.91
N GLY A 478 15.18 27.43 -0.86
CA GLY A 478 14.60 28.77 -0.84
C GLY A 478 13.07 28.81 -0.74
N GLN A 479 12.40 27.65 -0.77
CA GLN A 479 10.95 27.55 -0.62
C GLN A 479 10.55 27.39 0.85
N HIS A 480 9.39 27.93 1.21
CA HIS A 480 8.88 27.88 2.58
C HIS A 480 7.35 27.90 2.61
N LEU A 481 6.78 27.49 3.74
CA LEU A 481 5.33 27.44 3.98
C LEU A 481 4.54 28.66 3.49
N VAL A 482 4.97 29.88 3.84
CA VAL A 482 4.26 31.11 3.44
C VAL A 482 4.22 31.27 1.91
N MET A 483 5.30 30.93 1.21
CA MET A 483 5.36 30.99 -0.26
C MET A 483 4.42 29.95 -0.89
N TYR A 484 4.31 28.76 -0.30
CA TYR A 484 3.36 27.75 -0.75
C TYR A 484 1.92 28.23 -0.64
N LEU A 485 1.56 28.82 0.50
CA LEU A 485 0.21 29.35 0.74
C LEU A 485 -0.14 30.49 -0.23
N GLN A 486 0.78 31.43 -0.45
CA GLN A 486 0.57 32.56 -1.37
C GLN A 486 0.35 32.12 -2.83
N ARG A 487 0.96 31.01 -3.24
CA ARG A 487 0.86 30.47 -4.61
C ARG A 487 -0.22 29.42 -4.79
N GLY A 488 -0.99 29.11 -3.74
CA GLY A 488 -1.97 28.02 -3.78
C GLY A 488 -1.34 26.62 -3.90
N ALA A 489 -0.07 26.46 -3.52
CA ALA A 489 0.63 25.17 -3.50
C ALA A 489 0.27 24.36 -2.23
N TRP A 490 -1.02 24.04 -2.09
CA TRP A 490 -1.60 23.45 -0.89
C TRP A 490 -1.03 22.09 -0.50
N GLN A 491 -0.59 21.29 -1.48
CA GLN A 491 -0.02 19.97 -1.21
C GLN A 491 1.33 20.06 -0.50
N GLN A 492 2.23 20.92 -0.99
CA GLN A 492 3.53 21.17 -0.36
C GLN A 492 3.36 21.83 1.02
N ALA A 493 2.46 22.80 1.14
CA ALA A 493 2.11 23.39 2.43
C ALA A 493 1.58 22.34 3.43
N GLY A 494 0.73 21.42 2.95
CA GLY A 494 0.16 20.35 3.75
C GLY A 494 1.22 19.42 4.35
N VAL A 495 2.28 19.09 3.61
CA VAL A 495 3.41 18.29 4.11
C VAL A 495 4.11 19.00 5.27
N GLU A 496 4.45 20.28 5.13
CA GLU A 496 5.11 21.04 6.19
C GLU A 496 4.23 21.25 7.43
N LEU A 497 2.95 21.60 7.22
CA LEU A 497 1.98 21.75 8.31
C LEU A 497 1.79 20.44 9.08
N THR A 498 1.74 19.30 8.37
CA THR A 498 1.63 17.99 8.99
C THR A 498 2.91 17.65 9.78
N ALA A 499 4.09 17.90 9.21
CA ALA A 499 5.35 17.72 9.94
C ALA A 499 5.40 18.57 11.22
N LEU A 500 5.03 19.84 11.16
CA LEU A 500 4.95 20.72 12.33
C LEU A 500 3.97 20.18 13.39
N ALA A 501 2.76 19.79 12.97
CA ALA A 501 1.75 19.24 13.88
C ALA A 501 2.24 17.96 14.56
N PHE A 502 2.86 17.03 13.83
CA PHE A 502 3.48 15.83 14.39
C PHE A 502 4.64 16.17 15.33
N GLY A 503 5.46 17.17 14.99
CA GLY A 503 6.52 17.66 15.86
C GLY A 503 5.98 18.09 17.24
N LEU A 504 4.89 18.85 17.26
CA LEU A 504 4.23 19.27 18.50
C LEU A 504 3.61 18.10 19.27
N VAL A 505 2.96 17.16 18.58
CA VAL A 505 2.36 15.96 19.20
C VAL A 505 3.45 15.09 19.83
N LEU A 506 4.54 14.82 19.11
CA LEU A 506 5.67 14.02 19.59
C LEU A 506 6.38 14.70 20.76
N ALA A 507 6.59 16.02 20.70
CA ALA A 507 7.14 16.80 21.82
C ALA A 507 6.24 16.69 23.06
N ARG A 508 4.91 16.84 22.88
CA ARG A 508 3.94 16.68 23.96
C ARG A 508 3.99 15.27 24.56
N MET A 509 4.07 14.23 23.72
CA MET A 509 4.21 12.84 24.18
C MET A 509 5.50 12.67 24.99
N ALA A 510 6.62 13.22 24.53
CA ALA A 510 7.90 13.17 25.23
C ALA A 510 7.84 13.87 26.60
N VAL A 511 7.26 15.07 26.68
CA VAL A 511 7.03 15.81 27.94
C VAL A 511 6.11 15.01 28.88
N MET A 512 5.04 14.42 28.35
CA MET A 512 4.13 13.58 29.14
C MET A 512 4.85 12.36 29.72
N LEU A 513 5.69 11.68 28.94
CA LEU A 513 6.50 10.53 29.40
C LEU A 513 7.60 10.93 30.39
N GLN A 514 8.21 12.10 30.22
CA GLN A 514 9.18 12.65 31.18
C GLN A 514 8.53 12.87 32.55
N ARG A 515 7.37 13.52 32.57
CA ARG A 515 6.63 13.89 33.80
C ARG A 515 5.91 12.71 34.44
N ARG A 516 5.37 11.79 33.64
CA ARG A 516 4.46 10.70 34.09
C ARG A 516 4.95 9.34 33.65
N TRP A 517 6.24 9.05 33.85
CA TRP A 517 6.73 7.68 33.67
C TRP A 517 6.12 6.78 34.75
N PRO A 518 5.41 5.69 34.39
CA PRO A 518 4.88 4.79 35.39
C PRO A 518 6.02 4.21 36.23
N GLN A 519 6.11 4.58 37.51
CA GLN A 519 6.91 3.84 38.48
C GLN A 519 6.21 2.51 38.70
N VAL A 520 6.59 1.49 37.92
CA VAL A 520 6.13 0.13 38.17
C VAL A 520 6.98 -0.39 39.31
N GLN A 521 6.38 -0.59 40.49
CA GLN A 521 6.99 -1.43 41.53
C GLN A 521 7.21 -2.81 40.91
N GLU A 522 8.47 -3.21 40.78
CA GLU A 522 8.82 -4.56 40.36
C GLU A 522 8.17 -5.54 41.33
N ALA A 523 7.58 -6.61 40.80
CA ALA A 523 7.04 -7.65 41.65
C ALA A 523 8.16 -8.21 42.55
N PRO A 524 7.88 -8.50 43.82
CA PRO A 524 8.88 -9.10 44.71
C PRO A 524 9.46 -10.37 44.06
N ARG A 525 10.80 -10.50 44.12
CA ARG A 525 11.60 -11.61 43.58
C ARG A 525 11.12 -13.02 43.95
N ASN A 526 10.20 -13.16 44.91
CA ASN A 526 9.73 -14.41 45.49
C ASN A 526 8.49 -15.02 44.79
N ALA A 527 8.11 -14.56 43.59
CA ALA A 527 7.10 -15.27 42.82
C ALA A 527 7.63 -16.68 42.47
N LYS A 528 7.03 -17.73 43.05
CA LYS A 528 7.36 -19.13 42.74
C LYS A 528 7.41 -19.28 41.21
N PRO A 529 8.47 -19.91 40.65
CA PRO A 529 8.49 -20.26 39.24
C PRO A 529 7.22 -21.04 38.93
N VAL A 530 6.37 -20.51 38.06
CA VAL A 530 5.37 -21.36 37.42
C VAL A 530 6.21 -22.36 36.61
N GLU A 531 6.01 -23.67 36.82
CA GLU A 531 6.69 -24.71 36.05
C GLU A 531 6.68 -24.32 34.58
N GLY A 532 7.87 -24.18 34.00
CA GLY A 532 8.02 -23.82 32.60
C GLY A 532 7.19 -24.77 31.75
N ARG A 533 6.42 -24.24 30.80
CA ARG A 533 5.60 -25.09 29.93
C ARG A 533 6.52 -26.08 29.23
N GLY A 534 6.40 -27.37 29.57
CA GLY A 534 7.32 -28.42 29.15
C GLY A 534 7.42 -28.54 27.62
N ALA A 535 8.46 -29.25 27.15
CA ALA A 535 8.72 -29.45 25.72
C ALA A 535 7.48 -29.92 24.93
N GLY A 536 6.63 -30.75 25.53
CA GLY A 536 5.38 -31.20 24.93
C GLY A 536 4.38 -30.08 24.61
N TYR A 537 4.29 -29.03 25.43
CA TYR A 537 3.47 -27.85 25.12
C TYR A 537 4.02 -27.08 23.91
N ARG A 538 5.34 -26.90 23.86
CA ARG A 538 6.02 -26.19 22.76
C ARG A 538 5.80 -26.92 21.43
N TRP A 539 5.93 -28.24 21.42
CA TRP A 539 5.63 -29.08 20.26
C TRP A 539 4.16 -29.01 19.84
N GLN A 540 3.22 -28.99 20.78
CA GLN A 540 1.81 -28.82 20.46
C GLN A 540 1.49 -27.46 19.82
N VAL A 541 2.12 -26.39 20.31
CA VAL A 541 1.97 -25.05 19.71
C VAL A 541 2.61 -25.02 18.33
N ALA A 542 3.85 -25.47 18.19
CA ALA A 542 4.57 -25.50 16.92
C ALA A 542 3.80 -26.31 15.87
N GLY A 543 3.30 -27.50 16.22
CA GLY A 543 2.52 -28.33 15.32
C GLY A 543 1.18 -27.71 14.91
N ARG A 544 0.53 -26.92 15.77
CA ARG A 544 -0.68 -26.15 15.40
C ARG A 544 -0.36 -24.95 14.53
N VAL A 545 0.75 -24.26 14.80
CA VAL A 545 1.23 -23.18 13.93
C VAL A 545 1.52 -23.75 12.55
N LEU A 546 2.24 -24.86 12.43
CA LEU A 546 2.51 -25.57 11.17
C LEU A 546 1.22 -26.02 10.47
N ALA A 547 0.25 -26.55 11.22
CA ALA A 547 -1.05 -26.94 10.66
C ALA A 547 -1.83 -25.73 10.12
N ALA A 548 -1.86 -24.60 10.85
CA ALA A 548 -2.58 -23.40 10.42
C ALA A 548 -1.86 -22.66 9.28
N SER A 549 -0.53 -22.75 9.24
CA SER A 549 0.33 -22.13 8.23
C SER A 549 0.40 -22.99 6.97
N ALA A 550 1.37 -23.91 6.89
CA ALA A 550 1.61 -24.73 5.71
C ALA A 550 0.44 -25.65 5.38
N GLY A 551 -0.12 -26.35 6.38
CA GLY A 551 -1.26 -27.25 6.17
C GLY A 551 -2.52 -26.51 5.72
N GLY A 552 -2.81 -25.38 6.37
CA GLY A 552 -3.95 -24.53 6.06
C GLY A 552 -3.84 -23.86 4.70
N TYR A 553 -2.64 -23.41 4.33
CA TYR A 553 -2.35 -22.88 3.00
C TYR A 553 -2.53 -23.95 1.91
N ALA A 554 -1.96 -25.14 2.10
CA ALA A 554 -2.11 -26.24 1.14
C ALA A 554 -3.58 -26.64 0.94
N PHE A 555 -4.34 -26.77 2.03
CA PHE A 555 -5.77 -27.04 1.97
C PHE A 555 -6.53 -25.91 1.25
N THR A 556 -6.24 -24.65 1.59
CA THR A 556 -6.87 -23.49 0.96
C THR A 556 -6.59 -23.43 -0.54
N ALA A 557 -5.33 -23.65 -0.94
CA ALA A 557 -4.92 -23.69 -2.34
C ALA A 557 -5.64 -24.80 -3.11
N ALA A 558 -5.74 -26.01 -2.54
CA ALA A 558 -6.48 -27.12 -3.13
C ALA A 558 -7.97 -26.78 -3.28
N THR A 559 -8.60 -26.19 -2.24
CA THR A 559 -10.00 -25.79 -2.33
C THR A 559 -10.24 -24.69 -3.36
N ALA A 560 -9.40 -23.64 -3.39
CA ALA A 560 -9.51 -22.57 -4.38
C ALA A 560 -9.33 -23.11 -5.81
N THR A 561 -8.41 -24.06 -5.99
CA THR A 561 -8.17 -24.73 -7.28
C THR A 561 -9.36 -25.59 -7.70
N ALA A 562 -9.91 -26.40 -6.80
CA ALA A 562 -11.11 -27.20 -7.06
C ALA A 562 -12.30 -26.32 -7.44
N LEU A 563 -12.47 -25.18 -6.76
CA LEU A 563 -13.52 -24.20 -7.08
C LEU A 563 -13.28 -23.51 -8.43
N ALA A 564 -12.03 -23.14 -8.75
CA ALA A 564 -11.69 -22.51 -10.02
C ALA A 564 -12.01 -23.41 -11.23
N LEU A 565 -11.76 -24.71 -11.10
CA LEU A 565 -12.07 -25.72 -12.12
C LEU A 565 -13.56 -26.10 -12.13
N GLY A 566 -14.19 -26.17 -10.95
CA GLY A 566 -15.55 -26.67 -10.81
C GLY A 566 -16.64 -25.65 -11.16
N LEU A 567 -16.44 -24.37 -10.86
CA LEU A 567 -17.45 -23.34 -11.12
C LEU A 567 -17.82 -23.22 -12.60
N PRO A 568 -16.87 -23.15 -13.57
CA PRO A 568 -17.22 -23.12 -15.00
C PRO A 568 -17.89 -24.40 -15.50
N ALA A 569 -17.63 -25.55 -14.85
CA ALA A 569 -18.25 -26.82 -15.21
C ALA A 569 -19.70 -26.95 -14.71
N LEU A 570 -20.05 -26.21 -13.65
CA LEU A 570 -21.36 -26.29 -12.98
C LEU A 570 -22.26 -25.08 -13.28
N THR A 571 -21.69 -24.00 -13.81
CA THR A 571 -22.36 -22.71 -14.03
C THR A 571 -21.84 -22.06 -15.31
N ASP A 572 -22.59 -21.12 -15.88
CA ASP A 572 -22.19 -20.37 -17.09
C ASP A 572 -21.18 -19.23 -16.80
N VAL A 573 -20.32 -19.42 -15.78
CA VAL A 573 -19.35 -18.42 -15.34
C VAL A 573 -18.03 -18.65 -16.07
N ARG A 574 -17.48 -17.57 -16.65
CA ARG A 574 -16.19 -17.62 -17.35
C ARG A 574 -15.06 -18.14 -16.44
N PRO A 575 -14.11 -18.94 -16.97
CA PRO A 575 -12.96 -19.45 -16.22
C PRO A 575 -12.20 -18.37 -15.44
N ALA A 576 -11.94 -17.20 -16.03
CA ALA A 576 -11.23 -16.11 -15.37
C ALA A 576 -11.95 -15.59 -14.12
N VAL A 577 -13.28 -15.48 -14.20
CA VAL A 577 -14.11 -15.03 -13.08
C VAL A 577 -14.10 -16.05 -11.95
N SER A 578 -14.11 -17.33 -12.30
CA SER A 578 -14.02 -18.42 -11.33
C SER A 578 -12.68 -18.44 -10.60
N VAL A 579 -11.56 -18.25 -11.33
CA VAL A 579 -10.21 -18.12 -10.76
C VAL A 579 -10.10 -16.92 -9.82
N LEU A 580 -10.63 -15.78 -10.24
CA LEU A 580 -10.66 -14.56 -9.43
C LEU A 580 -11.46 -14.79 -8.13
N ALA A 581 -12.70 -15.25 -8.24
CA ALA A 581 -13.59 -15.45 -7.11
C ALA A 581 -13.05 -16.49 -6.12
N SER A 582 -12.53 -17.62 -6.62
CA SER A 582 -11.99 -18.68 -5.77
C SER A 582 -10.72 -18.25 -5.04
N SER A 583 -9.85 -17.47 -5.69
CA SER A 583 -8.63 -16.94 -5.08
C SER A 583 -8.96 -15.96 -3.95
N LEU A 584 -9.91 -15.04 -4.17
CA LEU A 584 -10.37 -14.09 -3.15
C LEU A 584 -11.02 -14.80 -1.96
N LEU A 585 -11.91 -15.77 -2.21
CA LEU A 585 -12.51 -16.61 -1.17
C LEU A 585 -11.47 -17.45 -0.42
N GLY A 586 -10.38 -17.81 -1.08
CA GLY A 586 -9.25 -18.53 -0.48
C GLY A 586 -8.70 -17.83 0.76
N PHE A 587 -8.55 -16.50 0.77
CA PHE A 587 -8.06 -15.79 1.95
C PHE A 587 -9.04 -15.84 3.13
N VAL A 588 -10.34 -15.82 2.86
CA VAL A 588 -11.37 -16.00 3.89
C VAL A 588 -11.29 -17.42 4.47
N LEU A 589 -11.13 -18.42 3.60
CA LEU A 589 -10.96 -19.82 4.01
C LEU A 589 -9.70 -20.01 4.84
N LEU A 590 -8.58 -19.38 4.47
CA LEU A 590 -7.32 -19.46 5.23
C LEU A 590 -7.49 -18.99 6.68
N VAL A 591 -8.21 -17.89 6.88
CA VAL A 591 -8.52 -17.37 8.23
C VAL A 591 -9.44 -18.33 8.98
N ALA A 592 -10.48 -18.85 8.34
CA ALA A 592 -11.41 -19.82 8.93
C ALA A 592 -10.69 -21.11 9.35
N VAL A 593 -9.78 -21.60 8.53
CA VAL A 593 -8.93 -22.76 8.81
C VAL A 593 -8.02 -22.49 9.99
N GLY A 594 -7.37 -21.32 10.06
CA GLY A 594 -6.56 -20.93 11.21
C GLY A 594 -7.35 -20.95 12.52
N VAL A 595 -8.56 -20.39 12.53
CA VAL A 595 -9.48 -20.46 13.67
C VAL A 595 -9.83 -21.91 14.01
N GLY A 596 -10.16 -22.73 13.01
CA GLY A 596 -10.50 -24.14 13.17
C GLY A 596 -9.36 -24.97 13.78
N VAL A 597 -8.13 -24.79 13.28
CA VAL A 597 -6.93 -25.47 13.76
C VAL A 597 -6.68 -25.17 15.24
N PHE A 598 -6.82 -23.92 15.68
CA PHE A 598 -6.63 -23.56 17.09
C PHE A 598 -7.82 -23.91 17.98
N SER A 599 -8.99 -24.16 17.40
CA SER A 599 -10.19 -24.63 18.09
C SER A 599 -10.26 -26.14 18.22
N ALA A 600 -9.50 -26.88 17.42
CA ALA A 600 -9.49 -28.34 17.43
C ALA A 600 -9.06 -28.90 18.80
N ARG A 601 -9.78 -29.94 19.27
CA ARG A 601 -9.54 -30.57 20.58
C ARG A 601 -8.12 -31.16 20.74
N SER A 602 -7.50 -31.58 19.64
CA SER A 602 -6.11 -32.08 19.62
C SER A 602 -5.43 -31.68 18.32
N MET A 603 -4.09 -31.66 18.34
CA MET A 603 -3.26 -31.41 17.15
C MET A 603 -3.49 -32.46 16.07
N GLY A 604 -3.58 -33.75 16.43
CA GLY A 604 -3.84 -34.83 15.48
C GLY A 604 -5.18 -34.69 14.76
N ARG A 605 -6.23 -34.22 15.44
CA ARG A 605 -7.53 -33.95 14.80
C ARG A 605 -7.47 -32.78 13.82
N ALA A 606 -6.66 -31.76 14.11
CA ALA A 606 -6.47 -30.64 13.18
C ALA A 606 -5.80 -31.13 11.89
N TRP A 607 -4.71 -31.89 12.01
CA TRP A 607 -4.02 -32.47 10.86
C TRP A 607 -4.87 -33.47 10.09
N LEU A 608 -5.61 -34.33 10.79
CA LEU A 608 -6.52 -35.29 10.14
C LEU A 608 -7.61 -34.57 9.33
N ALA A 609 -8.20 -33.50 9.88
CA ALA A 609 -9.21 -32.72 9.15
C ALA A 609 -8.63 -32.07 7.89
N LEU A 610 -7.42 -31.50 7.99
CA LEU A 610 -6.72 -30.93 6.83
C LEU A 610 -6.35 -31.99 5.80
N ALA A 611 -5.87 -33.16 6.23
CA ALA A 611 -5.48 -34.25 5.33
C ALA A 611 -6.68 -34.85 4.61
N VAL A 612 -7.78 -35.14 5.33
CA VAL A 612 -9.02 -35.68 4.73
C VAL A 612 -9.64 -34.64 3.80
N GLY A 613 -9.77 -33.39 4.23
CA GLY A 613 -10.30 -32.31 3.40
C GLY A 613 -9.44 -32.05 2.16
N GLY A 614 -8.11 -32.00 2.33
CA GLY A 614 -7.17 -31.81 1.23
C GLY A 614 -7.18 -32.97 0.24
N GLY A 615 -7.24 -34.22 0.73
CA GLY A 615 -7.36 -35.41 -0.11
C GLY A 615 -8.66 -35.42 -0.92
N PHE A 616 -9.78 -35.02 -0.31
CA PHE A 616 -11.05 -34.87 -1.01
C PHE A 616 -10.98 -33.79 -2.11
N MET A 617 -10.39 -32.63 -1.82
CA MET A 617 -10.20 -31.58 -2.83
C MET A 617 -9.26 -32.02 -3.96
N ALA A 618 -8.20 -32.76 -3.65
CA ALA A 618 -7.29 -33.32 -4.65
C ALA A 618 -8.01 -34.33 -5.57
N LEU A 619 -8.88 -35.16 -5.01
CA LEU A 619 -9.74 -36.06 -5.79
C LEU A 619 -10.69 -35.27 -6.70
N CYS A 620 -11.34 -34.21 -6.20
CA CYS A 620 -12.18 -33.33 -7.01
C CYS A 620 -11.40 -32.72 -8.18
N ILE A 621 -10.19 -32.21 -7.93
CA ILE A 621 -9.32 -31.64 -8.99
C ILE A 621 -9.00 -32.70 -10.04
N ALA A 622 -8.63 -33.92 -9.63
CA ALA A 622 -8.32 -35.01 -10.55
C ALA A 622 -9.52 -35.37 -11.43
N LEU A 623 -10.72 -35.48 -10.84
CA LEU A 623 -11.96 -35.77 -11.57
C LEU A 623 -12.30 -34.65 -12.56
N LEU A 624 -12.23 -33.39 -12.13
CA LEU A 624 -12.53 -32.23 -12.97
C LEU A 624 -11.56 -32.12 -14.16
N ARG A 625 -10.27 -32.43 -13.96
CA ARG A 625 -9.28 -32.46 -15.05
C ARG A 625 -9.51 -33.61 -16.04
N SER A 626 -9.99 -34.76 -15.55
CA SER A 626 -10.26 -35.92 -16.41
C SER A 626 -11.51 -35.76 -17.28
N GLY A 627 -12.50 -34.97 -16.82
CA GLY A 627 -13.72 -34.68 -17.59
C GLY A 627 -13.58 -33.53 -18.60
N SER A 628 -12.45 -32.81 -18.58
CA SER A 628 -12.13 -31.72 -19.51
C SER A 628 -11.18 -32.13 -20.66
N MET A 629 -10.73 -33.39 -20.68
CA MET A 629 -10.11 -34.04 -21.84
C MET A 629 -11.19 -34.75 -22.65
#